data_AF-A0A1G8NP43-F1
#
_entry.id   AF-A0A1G8NP43-F1
#
_cell.length_a   1.000
_cell.length_b   1.000
_cell.length_c   1.000
_cell.angle_alpha   90.00
_cell.angle_beta   90.00
_cell.angle_gamma   90.00
#
_symmetry.space_group_name_H-M   'P 1'
#
loop_
_entity.id
_entity.type
_entity.pdbx_description
1 polymer ?
#
loop_
_entity_poly.entity_id
_entity_poly.type
_entity_poly.pdbx_seq_one_letter_code
_entity_poly.pdbx_strand_id
1 'polypeptide(L)'
;MNITIDMKYLTGSDGVFGPNDGEARVYTLTSPDFLTRCPNAGKLVSNLRFTTQLENVVMQSVMNKEKPADAAKDYLKKNPQVLDAWLAGVKTYDGKDSLPAVKAYLGL
;
A
#
# COMPACT_ATOMS: atom_id res chain seq x y z
N MET A 1 11.81 12.22 4.61
CA MET A 1 13.28 12.45 4.55
C MET A 1 13.72 12.87 3.14
N ASN A 2 13.70 12.02 2.11
CA ASN A 2 14.14 12.41 0.74
C ASN A 2 13.26 13.46 0.07
N ILE A 3 12.02 13.59 0.53
CA ILE A 3 11.03 14.58 0.09
C ILE A 3 11.18 15.95 0.78
N THR A 4 11.98 16.03 1.86
CA THR A 4 12.11 17.22 2.72
C THR A 4 13.53 17.73 2.81
N ILE A 5 14.51 16.87 2.51
CA ILE A 5 15.94 17.15 2.54
C ILE A 5 16.48 16.80 1.16
N ASP A 6 17.25 17.72 0.56
CA ASP A 6 17.94 17.48 -0.71
C ASP A 6 19.12 16.52 -0.51
N MET A 7 18.79 15.23 -0.46
CA MET A 7 19.75 14.14 -0.28
C MET A 7 20.08 13.49 -1.62
N LYS A 8 21.33 13.06 -1.77
CA LYS A 8 21.80 12.32 -2.94
C LYS A 8 22.26 10.92 -2.52
N TYR A 9 21.90 9.93 -3.33
CA TYR A 9 22.46 8.59 -3.22
C TYR A 9 23.90 8.60 -3.74
N LEU A 10 24.78 7.85 -3.07
CA LEU A 10 26.19 7.73 -3.46
C LEU A 10 26.34 6.66 -4.53
N THR A 11 27.11 7.00 -5.58
CA THR A 11 27.41 6.09 -6.69
C THR A 11 28.52 5.10 -6.33
N GLY A 12 28.65 4.02 -7.12
CA GLY A 12 29.70 3.01 -6.96
C GLY A 12 29.39 1.93 -5.91
N SER A 13 28.14 1.81 -5.51
CA SER A 13 27.66 0.87 -4.48
C SER A 13 27.07 -0.43 -5.07
N ASP A 14 27.19 -0.63 -6.39
CA ASP A 14 26.53 -1.70 -7.14
C ASP A 14 26.85 -3.11 -6.63
N GLY A 15 28.09 -3.32 -6.16
CA GLY A 15 28.55 -4.62 -5.63
C GLY A 15 28.01 -4.98 -4.24
N VAL A 16 27.29 -4.07 -3.58
CA VAL A 16 26.76 -4.26 -2.22
C VAL A 16 25.25 -4.06 -2.19
N PHE A 17 24.74 -2.96 -2.74
CA PHE A 17 23.32 -2.61 -2.69
C PHE A 17 22.55 -2.99 -3.96
N GLY A 18 23.26 -3.44 -5.01
CA GLY A 18 22.70 -3.71 -6.32
C GLY A 18 22.78 -2.50 -7.25
N PRO A 19 22.51 -2.70 -8.56
CA PRO A 19 22.65 -1.67 -9.58
C PRO A 19 21.69 -0.49 -9.37
N ASN A 20 21.90 0.58 -10.14
CA ASN A 20 21.05 1.78 -10.17
C ASN A 20 20.89 2.44 -8.77
N ASP A 21 22.02 2.59 -8.06
CA ASP A 21 22.06 3.15 -6.70
C ASP A 21 21.18 2.38 -5.70
N GLY A 22 21.09 1.05 -5.87
CA GLY A 22 20.31 0.17 -5.02
C GLY A 22 18.81 0.17 -5.31
N GLU A 23 18.42 0.23 -6.59
CA GLU A 23 17.01 0.09 -7.00
C GLU A 23 16.40 -1.17 -6.37
N ALA A 24 15.34 -0.98 -5.59
CA ALA A 24 14.71 -2.04 -4.82
C ALA A 24 13.24 -2.22 -5.18
N ARG A 25 12.74 -3.44 -4.98
CA ARG A 25 11.32 -3.79 -5.10
C ARG A 25 10.83 -4.40 -3.81
N VAL A 26 9.63 -4.00 -3.40
CA VAL A 26 8.94 -4.55 -2.22
C VAL A 26 7.87 -5.52 -2.69
N TYR A 27 7.88 -6.73 -2.15
CA TYR A 27 6.95 -7.79 -2.51
C TYR A 27 6.10 -8.20 -1.30
N THR A 28 4.83 -8.50 -1.55
CA THR A 28 3.96 -9.15 -0.57
C THR A 28 4.19 -10.66 -0.62
N LEU A 29 4.57 -11.25 0.51
CA LEU A 29 4.76 -12.69 0.65
C LEU A 29 3.62 -13.29 1.50
N THR A 30 3.22 -14.51 1.15
CA THR A 30 2.23 -15.29 1.91
C THR A 30 2.75 -16.71 2.11
N SER A 31 2.16 -17.47 3.04
CA SER A 31 2.47 -18.90 3.13
C SER A 31 2.04 -19.61 1.85
N PRO A 32 2.72 -20.68 1.41
CA PRO A 32 2.43 -21.33 0.12
C PRO A 32 0.97 -21.74 -0.09
N ASP A 33 0.25 -22.05 0.98
CA ASP A 33 -1.14 -22.52 0.98
C ASP A 33 -2.17 -21.41 1.27
N PHE A 34 -1.74 -20.17 1.53
CA PHE A 34 -2.62 -19.08 2.00
C PHE A 34 -3.72 -18.75 1.01
N LEU A 35 -3.40 -18.65 -0.28
CA LEU A 35 -4.39 -18.32 -1.32
C LEU A 35 -5.45 -19.41 -1.48
N THR A 36 -5.12 -20.67 -1.16
CA THR A 36 -6.07 -21.78 -1.17
C THR A 36 -6.94 -21.79 0.08
N ARG A 37 -6.34 -21.57 1.27
CA ARG A 37 -7.08 -21.54 2.54
C ARG A 37 -7.95 -20.30 2.71
N CYS A 38 -7.52 -19.17 2.16
CA CYS A 38 -8.14 -17.86 2.37
C CYS A 38 -8.34 -17.14 1.03
N PRO A 39 -9.15 -17.69 0.09
CA PRO A 39 -9.20 -17.19 -1.29
C PRO A 39 -9.62 -15.72 -1.40
N ASN A 40 -10.57 -15.26 -0.58
CA ASN A 40 -11.01 -13.86 -0.59
C ASN A 40 -9.93 -12.88 -0.09
N ALA A 41 -9.26 -13.20 1.02
CA ALA A 41 -8.14 -12.40 1.53
C ALA A 41 -6.92 -12.51 0.60
N GLY A 42 -6.72 -13.67 0.00
CA GLY A 42 -5.70 -13.93 -1.02
C GLY A 42 -5.87 -13.03 -2.23
N LYS A 43 -7.13 -12.83 -2.68
CA LYS A 43 -7.44 -11.88 -3.75
C LYS A 43 -7.05 -10.45 -3.36
N LEU A 44 -7.42 -10.02 -2.15
CA LEU A 44 -7.05 -8.68 -1.66
C LEU A 44 -5.54 -8.46 -1.69
N VAL A 45 -4.76 -9.34 -1.03
CA VAL A 45 -3.29 -9.15 -0.97
C VAL A 45 -2.62 -9.27 -2.35
N SER A 46 -3.22 -10.03 -3.28
CA SER A 46 -2.73 -10.12 -4.66
C SER A 46 -3.00 -8.84 -5.46
N ASN A 47 -4.09 -8.13 -5.17
CA ASN A 47 -4.47 -6.88 -5.82
C ASN A 47 -3.72 -5.66 -5.27
N LEU A 48 -3.24 -5.70 -4.02
CA LEU A 48 -2.55 -4.58 -3.37
C LEU A 48 -1.29 -4.19 -4.14
N ARG A 49 -1.28 -2.97 -4.68
CA ARG A 49 -0.13 -2.33 -5.31
C ARG A 49 -0.01 -0.91 -4.79
N PHE A 50 1.21 -0.53 -4.47
CA PHE A 50 1.55 0.78 -3.94
C PHE A 50 2.45 1.51 -4.92
N THR A 51 2.40 2.84 -4.87
CA THR A 51 3.33 3.71 -5.57
C THR A 51 4.14 4.46 -4.53
N THR A 52 5.38 4.82 -4.88
CA THR A 52 6.23 5.65 -4.02
C THR A 52 5.56 6.97 -3.64
N GLN A 53 4.75 7.54 -4.56
CA GLN A 53 3.97 8.74 -4.29
C GLN A 53 2.93 8.53 -3.19
N LEU A 54 2.15 7.44 -3.25
CA LEU A 54 1.18 7.09 -2.21
C LEU A 54 1.88 6.96 -0.85
N GLU A 55 2.94 6.15 -0.80
CA GLU A 55 3.67 5.89 0.44
C GLU A 55 4.26 7.18 1.02
N ASN A 56 4.82 8.05 0.18
CA ASN A 56 5.37 9.33 0.60
C ASN A 56 4.31 10.24 1.23
N VAL A 57 3.11 10.35 0.65
CA VAL A 57 2.03 11.20 1.18
C VAL A 57 1.59 10.69 2.56
N VAL A 58 1.37 9.38 2.71
CA VAL A 58 0.97 8.80 4.00
C VAL A 58 2.08 8.97 5.04
N MET A 59 3.34 8.73 4.66
CA MET A 59 4.49 8.85 5.55
C MET A 59 4.72 10.29 6.02
N GLN A 60 4.43 11.31 5.21
CA GLN A 60 4.49 12.72 5.66
C GLN A 60 3.56 12.98 6.84
N SER A 61 2.31 12.54 6.76
CA SER A 61 1.34 12.63 7.86
C SER A 61 1.85 11.95 9.13
N VAL A 62 2.37 10.72 9.00
CA VAL A 62 2.92 9.95 10.12
C VAL A 62 4.12 10.65 10.75
N MET A 63 5.03 11.21 9.94
CA MET A 63 6.17 11.99 10.44
C MET A 63 5.72 13.24 11.20
N ASN A 64 4.58 13.82 10.83
CA ASN A 64 3.93 14.94 11.51
C ASN A 64 3.07 14.52 12.73
N LYS A 65 3.34 13.34 13.30
CA LYS A 65 2.72 12.81 14.53
C LYS A 65 1.26 12.36 14.39
N GLU A 66 0.75 12.24 13.18
CA GLU A 66 -0.53 11.57 12.96
C GLU A 66 -0.40 10.06 13.20
N LYS A 67 -1.44 9.41 13.74
CA LYS A 67 -1.45 7.95 13.88
C LYS A 67 -1.48 7.32 12.48
N PRO A 68 -0.68 6.28 12.20
CA PRO A 68 -0.64 5.65 10.87
C PRO A 68 -1.99 5.21 10.33
N ALA A 69 -2.86 4.69 11.19
CA ALA A 69 -4.20 4.26 10.79
C ALA A 69 -5.10 5.44 10.37
N ASP A 70 -4.95 6.61 11.00
CA ASP A 70 -5.72 7.80 10.67
C ASP A 70 -5.19 8.42 9.37
N ALA A 71 -3.86 8.51 9.23
CA ALA A 71 -3.20 8.99 8.01
C ALA A 71 -3.58 8.15 6.77
N ALA A 72 -3.62 6.83 6.92
CA ALA A 72 -4.05 5.93 5.84
C ALA A 72 -5.53 6.11 5.50
N LYS A 73 -6.42 6.24 6.50
CA LYS A 73 -7.85 6.50 6.26
C LYS A 73 -8.05 7.84 5.54
N ASP A 74 -7.36 8.88 5.97
CA ASP A 74 -7.44 10.20 5.36
C ASP A 74 -6.92 10.19 3.91
N TYR A 75 -5.84 9.45 3.65
CA TYR A 75 -5.37 9.22 2.28
C TYR A 75 -6.43 8.53 1.44
N LEU A 76 -7.03 7.44 1.95
CA LEU A 76 -8.07 6.68 1.24
C LEU A 76 -9.32 7.52 0.95
N LYS A 77 -9.71 8.40 1.88
CA LYS A 77 -10.82 9.35 1.65
C LYS A 77 -10.51 10.35 0.54
N LYS A 78 -9.27 10.84 0.48
CA LYS A 78 -8.82 11.79 -0.55
C LYS A 78 -8.53 11.12 -1.89
N ASN A 79 -8.28 9.81 -1.90
CA ASN A 79 -7.90 9.03 -3.09
C ASN A 79 -8.74 7.75 -3.20
N PRO A 80 -10.07 7.84 -3.24
CA PRO A 80 -10.94 6.66 -3.18
C PRO A 80 -10.77 5.70 -4.35
N GLN A 81 -10.27 6.16 -5.49
CA GLN A 81 -10.03 5.37 -6.70
C GLN A 81 -9.04 4.22 -6.50
N VAL A 82 -8.13 4.29 -5.52
CA VAL A 82 -7.19 3.18 -5.24
C VAL A 82 -7.92 1.92 -4.78
N LEU A 83 -9.11 2.10 -4.17
CA LEU A 83 -9.96 1.02 -3.69
C LEU A 83 -10.52 0.19 -4.84
N ASP A 84 -10.75 0.78 -6.02
CA ASP A 84 -11.35 0.06 -7.15
C ASP A 84 -10.45 -1.09 -7.60
N ALA A 85 -9.14 -0.84 -7.70
CA ALA A 85 -8.16 -1.87 -8.05
C ALA A 85 -7.92 -2.85 -6.91
N TRP A 86 -7.73 -2.35 -5.67
CA TRP A 86 -7.43 -3.20 -4.52
C TRP A 86 -8.59 -4.15 -4.18
N LEU A 87 -9.83 -3.69 -4.33
CA LEU A 87 -11.04 -4.44 -3.97
C LEU A 87 -11.66 -5.19 -5.16
N ALA A 88 -11.02 -5.19 -6.33
CA ALA A 88 -11.51 -5.89 -7.51
C ALA A 88 -11.70 -7.40 -7.25
N GLY A 89 -12.96 -7.84 -7.22
CA GLY A 89 -13.33 -9.23 -6.93
C GLY A 89 -13.17 -9.65 -5.46
N VAL A 90 -12.98 -8.69 -4.55
CA VAL A 90 -12.96 -8.92 -3.10
C VAL A 90 -14.40 -8.81 -2.56
N LYS A 91 -14.72 -9.64 -1.58
CA LYS A 91 -16.00 -9.63 -0.87
C LYS A 91 -15.82 -9.28 0.60
N THR A 92 -16.88 -8.83 1.24
CA THR A 92 -16.94 -8.73 2.70
C THR A 92 -16.95 -10.13 3.32
N TYR A 93 -16.81 -10.20 4.65
CA TYR A 93 -16.85 -11.46 5.38
C TYR A 93 -18.17 -12.23 5.19
N ASP A 94 -19.30 -11.51 5.09
CA ASP A 94 -20.64 -12.06 4.83
C ASP A 94 -20.94 -12.23 3.33
N GLY A 95 -19.94 -12.07 2.45
CA GLY A 95 -20.06 -12.38 1.02
C GLY A 95 -20.62 -11.26 0.13
N LYS A 96 -20.86 -10.07 0.67
CA LYS A 96 -21.32 -8.88 -0.07
C LYS A 96 -20.18 -8.20 -0.82
N ASP A 97 -20.51 -7.25 -1.69
CA ASP A 97 -19.51 -6.45 -2.39
C ASP A 97 -18.71 -5.58 -1.42
N SER A 98 -17.37 -5.65 -1.49
CA SER A 98 -16.51 -4.96 -0.55
C SER A 98 -16.42 -3.45 -0.79
N LEU A 99 -16.47 -3.01 -2.05
CA LEU A 99 -16.28 -1.59 -2.40
C LEU A 99 -17.34 -0.67 -1.76
N PRO A 100 -18.66 -0.96 -1.84
CA PRO A 100 -19.66 -0.17 -1.12
C PRO A 100 -19.46 -0.19 0.39
N ALA A 101 -19.12 -1.36 0.97
CA ALA A 101 -18.92 -1.49 2.41
C ALA A 101 -17.72 -0.66 2.91
N VAL A 102 -16.62 -0.65 2.16
CA VAL A 102 -15.43 0.15 2.51
C VAL A 102 -15.69 1.64 2.30
N LYS A 103 -16.38 2.05 1.23
CA LYS A 103 -16.77 3.46 1.03
C LYS A 103 -17.67 3.96 2.17
N ALA A 104 -18.67 3.18 2.56
CA ALA A 104 -19.51 3.50 3.71
C ALA A 104 -18.71 3.65 5.02
N TYR A 105 -17.75 2.75 5.28
CA TYR A 105 -16.86 2.86 6.45
C TYR A 105 -15.99 4.12 6.42
N LEU A 106 -15.54 4.54 5.23
CA LEU A 106 -14.74 5.74 5.04
C LEU A 106 -15.59 7.03 5.00
N GLY A 107 -16.91 6.92 4.95
CA GLY A 107 -17.83 8.07 4.82
C GLY A 107 -17.78 8.72 3.43
N LEU A 108 -17.63 7.90 2.38
CA LEU A 108 -17.58 8.27 0.97
C LEU A 108 -18.86 7.90 0.22
#